data_AF-A0A143PI10-F1
#
_entry.id   AF-A0A143PI10-F1
#
_cell.length_a   1.000
_cell.length_b   1.000
_cell.length_c   1.000
_cell.angle_alpha   90.00
_cell.angle_beta   90.00
_cell.angle_gamma   90.00
#
_symmetry.space_group_name_H-M   'P 1'
#
loop_
_entity.id
_entity.type
_entity.pdbx_description
1 polymer ?
#
loop_
_entity_poly.entity_id
_entity_poly.type
_entity_poly.pdbx_seq_one_letter_code
_entity_poly.pdbx_strand_id
1 'polypeptide(L)' 'MSLSAFIHEHHEQIISDFAVFARTLMPPGPEMTDVEVRDHAADILTAVVHDMSIGQTSAEQSLKSQGGGDHGSLREASRR' A
#
# COMPACT_ATOMS: atom_id res chain seq x y z
N MET A 1 18.41 -3.55 7.84
CA MET A 1 17.35 -3.89 6.86
C MET A 1 16.36 -2.73 6.86
N SER A 2 16.04 -2.15 5.69
CA SER A 2 14.99 -1.12 5.60
C SER A 2 13.61 -1.79 5.61
N LEU A 3 12.57 -1.06 6.00
CA LEU A 3 11.20 -1.57 5.93
C LEU A 3 10.78 -1.89 4.48
N SER A 4 11.26 -1.12 3.49
CA SER A 4 11.03 -1.44 2.07
C SER A 4 11.63 -2.79 1.66
N ALA A 5 12.84 -3.11 2.14
CA ALA A 5 13.48 -4.40 1.87
C ALA A 5 12.72 -5.56 2.56
N PHE A 6 12.28 -5.35 3.80
CA PHE A 6 11.45 -6.33 4.52
C PHE A 6 10.14 -6.64 3.79
N ILE A 7 9.42 -5.60 3.35
CA ILE A 7 8.17 -5.77 2.62
C ILE A 7 8.40 -6.50 1.29
N HIS A 8 9.50 -6.23 0.60
CA HIS A 8 9.84 -6.90 -0.65
C HIS A 8 10.13 -8.40 -0.44
N GLU A 9 10.85 -8.75 0.63
CA GLU A 9 11.20 -10.15 0.95
C GLU A 9 9.99 -10.97 1.39
N HIS A 10 9.04 -10.35 2.09
CA HIS A 10 7.85 -11.03 2.63
C HIS A 10 6.55 -10.71 1.87
N HIS A 11 6.66 -10.22 0.63
CA HIS A 11 5.53 -9.67 -0.14
C HIS A 11 4.31 -10.61 -0.19
N GLU A 12 4.51 -11.86 -0.62
CA GLU A 12 3.46 -12.88 -0.71
C GLU A 12 2.83 -13.20 0.64
N GLN A 13 3.64 -13.27 1.70
CA GLN A 13 3.15 -13.58 3.03
C GLN A 13 2.30 -12.43 3.60
N ILE A 14 2.73 -11.19 3.38
CA ILE A 14 1.98 -10.00 3.78
C ILE A 14 0.63 -9.95 3.05
N ILE A 15 0.59 -10.24 1.74
CA ILE A 15 -0.66 -10.29 0.95
C ILE A 15 -1.59 -11.39 1.46
N SER A 16 -1.06 -12.58 1.76
CA SER A 16 -1.84 -13.68 2.31
C SER A 16 -2.46 -13.30 3.66
N ASP A 17 -1.67 -12.75 4.57
CA ASP A 17 -2.13 -12.34 5.91
C ASP A 17 -3.13 -11.19 5.82
N PHE A 18 -2.91 -10.24 4.90
CA PHE A 18 -3.84 -9.17 4.61
C PHE A 18 -5.19 -9.70 4.12
N ALA A 19 -5.20 -10.67 3.20
CA ALA A 19 -6.44 -11.27 2.69
C ALA A 19 -7.22 -12.00 3.80
N VAL A 20 -6.53 -12.71 4.69
CA VAL A 20 -7.14 -13.33 5.87
C VAL A 20 -7.77 -12.27 6.77
N PHE A 21 -7.06 -11.17 7.03
CA PHE A 21 -7.57 -10.07 7.85
C PHE A 21 -8.77 -9.37 7.21
N ALA A 22 -8.73 -9.08 5.91
CA ALA A 22 -9.80 -8.40 5.20
C ALA A 22 -11.14 -9.13 5.32
N ARG A 23 -11.11 -10.47 5.28
CA ARG A 23 -12.31 -11.31 5.48
C ARG A 23 -12.95 -11.13 6.85
N THR A 24 -12.19 -10.73 7.87
CA THR A 24 -12.74 -10.48 9.21
C THR A 24 -13.53 -9.16 9.30
N LEU A 25 -13.36 -8.28 8.32
CA LEU A 25 -13.97 -6.95 8.27
C LEU A 25 -15.06 -6.84 7.19
N MET A 26 -15.31 -7.90 6.42
CA MET A 26 -16.26 -7.86 5.33
C MET A 26 -17.69 -7.67 5.85
N PRO A 27 -18.42 -6.65 5.36
CA PRO A 27 -19.81 -6.46 5.72
C PRO A 27 -20.68 -7.52 5.02
N PRO A 28 -21.83 -7.90 5.60
CA PRO A 28 -22.76 -8.80 4.94
C PRO A 28 -23.27 -8.19 3.61
N GLY A 29 -22.92 -8.81 2.49
CA GLY A 29 -23.22 -8.32 1.14
C GLY A 29 -22.38 -9.03 0.07
N PRO A 30 -22.41 -8.56 -1.20
CA PRO A 30 -21.47 -9.03 -2.20
C PRO A 30 -20.05 -8.66 -1.78
N GLU A 31 -19.24 -9.68 -1.52
CA GLU A 31 -17.84 -9.55 -1.11
C GLU A 31 -16.93 -9.65 -2.32
N MET A 32 -15.79 -8.95 -2.26
CA MET A 32 -14.67 -9.22 -3.16
C MET A 32 -14.22 -10.67 -2.99
N THR A 33 -13.94 -11.33 -4.10
CA THR A 33 -13.30 -12.64 -4.11
C THR A 33 -11.89 -12.55 -3.50
N ASP A 34 -11.38 -13.68 -3.02
CA ASP A 34 -10.01 -13.76 -2.48
C ASP A 34 -8.95 -13.26 -3.46
N VAL A 35 -9.16 -13.51 -4.76
CA VAL A 35 -8.29 -13.05 -5.83
C VAL A 35 -8.31 -11.52 -5.93
N GLU A 36 -9.50 -10.91 -5.96
CA GLU A 36 -9.63 -9.45 -6.02
C GLU A 36 -9.00 -8.75 -4.81
N VAL A 37 -9.13 -9.32 -3.61
CA VAL A 37 -8.48 -8.79 -2.40
C VAL A 37 -6.97 -8.87 -2.49
N ARG A 38 -6.43 -9.99 -2.98
CA ARG A 38 -4.98 -10.20 -3.10
C ARG A 38 -4.36 -9.32 -4.18
N ASP A 39 -5.01 -9.19 -5.33
CA ASP A 39 -4.55 -8.32 -6.42
C ASP A 39 -4.47 -6.87 -5.95
N HIS A 40 -5.52 -6.37 -5.29
CA HIS A 40 -5.50 -5.01 -4.73
C HIS A 40 -4.47 -4.82 -3.61
N ALA A 41 -4.29 -5.83 -2.75
CA ALA A 41 -3.25 -5.77 -1.72
C ALA A 41 -1.85 -5.67 -2.34
N ALA A 42 -1.60 -6.39 -3.43
CA ALA A 42 -0.33 -6.34 -4.16
C ALA A 42 -0.08 -4.95 -4.78
N ASP A 43 -1.09 -4.35 -5.41
CA ASP A 43 -1.00 -3.00 -5.99
C ASP A 43 -0.69 -1.94 -4.93
N ILE A 44 -1.42 -1.96 -3.81
CA ILE A 44 -1.21 -1.02 -2.70
C ILE A 44 0.20 -1.19 -2.13
N LEU A 45 0.61 -2.43 -1.86
CA LEU A 45 1.89 -2.72 -1.24
C LEU A 45 3.06 -2.31 -2.15
N THR A 46 2.92 -2.53 -3.46
CA THR A 46 3.89 -2.09 -4.47
C THR A 46 4.01 -0.57 -4.50
N ALA A 47 2.89 0.15 -4.50
CA ALA A 47 2.88 1.61 -4.48
C ALA A 47 3.53 2.16 -3.20
N VAL A 48 3.27 1.55 -2.03
CA VAL A 48 3.87 1.92 -0.75
C VAL A 48 5.37 1.68 -0.77
N VAL A 49 5.84 0.51 -1.20
CA VAL A 49 7.28 0.21 -1.29
C VAL A 49 7.98 1.18 -2.23
N HIS A 50 7.35 1.53 -3.35
CA HIS A 50 7.86 2.51 -4.29
C HIS A 50 7.98 3.90 -3.63
N ASP A 51 6.93 4.42 -2.99
CA ASP A 51 6.96 5.71 -2.26
C ASP A 51 8.07 5.73 -1.19
N MET A 52 8.26 4.61 -0.48
CA MET A 52 9.31 4.48 0.54
C MET A 52 10.74 4.41 -0.04
N SER A 53 10.88 3.99 -1.29
CA SER A 53 12.18 3.93 -1.98
C SER A 53 12.62 5.29 -2.55
N ILE A 54 11.67 6.22 -2.72
CA ILE A 54 11.94 7.58 -3.16
C ILE A 54 12.48 8.36 -1.96
N GLY A 55 13.74 8.78 -2.05
CA GLY A 55 14.35 9.63 -1.03
C GLY A 55 13.59 10.95 -0.91
N GLN A 56 13.18 11.30 0.32
CA GLN A 56 12.57 12.60 0.62
C GLN A 56 13.61 13.54 1.23
N THR A 57 13.58 14.80 0.82
CA THR A 57 14.31 15.87 1.49
C THR A 57 13.65 16.19 2.84
N SER A 58 14.40 16.80 3.78
CA SER A 58 13.86 17.24 5.06
C SER A 58 12.67 18.21 4.92
N ALA A 59 12.67 19.02 3.85
CA ALA A 59 11.58 19.94 3.54
C ALA A 59 10.31 19.20 3.12
N GLU A 60 10.43 18.21 2.22
CA GLU A 60 9.31 17.37 1.78
C GLU A 60 8.73 16.54 2.93
N GLN A 61 9.58 15.98 3.78
CA GLN A 61 9.15 15.24 4.98
C GLN A 61 8.36 16.13 5.94
N SER A 62 8.84 17.36 6.19
CA SER A 62 8.18 18.34 7.06
C SER A 62 6.81 18.74 6.50
N LEU A 63 6.74 19.05 5.20
CA LEU A 63 5.49 19.39 4.51
C LEU A 63 4.48 18.22 4.54
N LYS A 64 4.92 16.99 4.24
CA LYS A 64 4.08 15.77 4.29
C LYS A 64 3.51 15.56 5.70
N SER A 65 4.31 15.76 6.75
CA SER A 65 3.90 15.60 8.16
C SER A 65 2.89 16.65 8.61
N GLN A 66 2.86 17.82 7.97
CA GLN A 66 1.90 18.90 8.22
C GLN A 66 0.66 18.81 7.32
N GLY A 67 0.53 17.75 6.51
CA GLY A 67 -0.58 17.56 5.57
C GLY A 67 -0.46 18.34 4.25
N GLY A 68 0.67 19.02 4.02
CA GLY A 68 0.94 19.81 2.82
C GLY A 68 1.78 19.09 1.75
N GLY A 69 2.05 17.80 1.93
CA GLY A 69 2.81 17.00 0.95
C GLY A 69 2.04 16.83 -0.36
N ASP A 70 2.75 16.81 -1.49
CA ASP A 70 2.13 16.55 -2.79
C ASP A 70 1.55 15.12 -2.82
N HIS A 71 0.23 15.01 -2.98
CA HIS A 71 -0.50 13.74 -3.05
C HIS A 71 -0.48 13.16 -4.48
N GLY A 72 0.34 13.71 -5.38
CA GLY A 72 0.34 13.41 -6.81
C GLY A 72 0.49 11.93 -7.17
N SER A 73 1.22 11.14 -6.37
CA SER A 73 1.54 9.74 -6.71
C SER A 73 0.35 8.76 -6.58
N LEU A 74 -0.52 8.91 -5.57
CA LEU A 74 -1.66 8.00 -5.35
C LEU A 74 -2.85 8.26 -6.31
N ARG A 75 -2.90 9.41 -6.98
CA ARG A 75 -3.98 9.79 -7.91
C ARG A 75 -3.76 9.33 -9.35
N GLU A 76 -2.57 8.87 -9.72
CA GLU A 76 -2.31 8.33 -11.07
C GLU A 76 -2.57 6.82 -11.17
N ALA A 77 -2.33 6.06 -10.10
CA ALA A 77 -2.62 4.62 -10.06
C ALA A 77 -4.14 4.31 -10.12
N SER A 78 -4.99 5.24 -9.69
CA SER A 78 -6.45 5.10 -9.75
C SER A 78 -7.06 5.53 -11.10
N ARG A 79 -6.23 5.92 -12.08
CA ARG A 79 -6.67 6.46 -13.39
C ARG A 79 -6.27 5.61 -14.61
N ARG A 80 -5.70 4.42 -14.43
CA ARG A 80 -5.42 3.45 -15.49
C ARG A 80 -6.11 2.14 -15.21
#